data_AF-A0A1F9GQE5-F1
#
_entry.id   AF-A0A1F9GQE5-F1
#
_cell.length_a   1.000
_cell.length_b   1.000
_cell.length_c   1.000
_cell.angle_alpha   90.00
_cell.angle_beta   90.00
_cell.angle_gamma   90.00
#
_symmetry.space_group_name_H-M   'P 1'
#
loop_
_entity.id
_entity.type
_entity.pdbx_description
1 polymer ?
#
loop_
_entity_poly.entity_id
_entity_poly.type
_entity_poly.pdbx_seq_one_letter_code
_entity_poly.pdbx_strand_id
1 'polypeptide(L)'
;MEEQKQYIVRKKYFIRGDIQRRYLFMIIISAIVPAFLVAACLYYLMAEMMAQELAFPDAIYAHLVPVLKKIGYIMLIGLPIVFVFIFFWGVIISHRFAGPIHRLEEDLTKVLGGDLSIRVKFRKRDRLDNLSQLLNKLLDEFARGKKGG
;
A
#
# COMPACT_ATOMS: atom_id res chain seq x y z
N MET A 1 -7.71 22.45 -44.08
CA MET A 1 -8.39 22.62 -42.79
C MET A 1 -8.31 21.28 -42.08
N GLU A 2 -7.36 21.14 -41.16
CA GLU A 2 -7.03 19.88 -40.49
C GLU A 2 -7.99 19.63 -39.31
N GLU A 3 -8.80 18.59 -39.40
CA GLU A 3 -9.62 18.11 -38.29
C GLU A 3 -8.76 17.30 -37.32
N GLN A 4 -8.44 17.87 -36.15
CA GLN A 4 -7.83 17.15 -35.05
C GLN A 4 -8.87 16.22 -34.39
N LYS A 5 -8.80 14.92 -34.69
CA LYS A 5 -9.56 13.90 -33.96
C LYS A 5 -9.00 13.74 -32.54
N GLN A 6 -9.73 14.27 -31.57
CA GLN A 6 -9.42 14.16 -30.15
C GLN A 6 -9.69 12.71 -29.67
N TYR A 7 -8.64 11.91 -29.54
CA TYR A 7 -8.75 10.55 -29.01
C TYR A 7 -9.04 10.59 -27.51
N ILE A 8 -10.29 10.28 -27.12
CA ILE A 8 -10.68 10.11 -25.72
C ILE A 8 -10.12 8.78 -25.22
N VAL A 9 -8.96 8.82 -24.54
CA VAL A 9 -8.38 7.65 -23.90
C VAL A 9 -9.20 7.33 -22.65
N ARG A 10 -10.09 6.32 -22.73
CA ARG A 10 -10.85 5.82 -21.58
C ARG A 10 -9.88 5.25 -20.54
N LYS A 11 -9.62 5.99 -19.45
CA LYS A 11 -8.93 5.45 -18.28
C LYS A 11 -9.88 4.51 -17.53
N LYS A 12 -9.72 3.19 -17.72
CA LYS A 12 -10.24 2.19 -16.79
C LYS A 12 -9.45 2.31 -15.48
N TYR A 13 -9.97 3.08 -14.53
CA TYR A 13 -9.36 3.28 -13.21
C TYR A 13 -9.49 2.07 -12.28
N PHE A 14 -10.42 1.15 -12.58
CA PHE A 14 -10.66 -0.04 -11.78
C PHE A 14 -10.17 -1.28 -12.53
N ILE A 15 -8.88 -1.57 -12.40
CA ILE A 15 -8.34 -2.88 -12.75
C ILE A 15 -8.69 -3.77 -11.55
N ARG A 16 -9.63 -4.70 -11.74
CA ARG A 16 -9.91 -5.77 -10.78
C ARG A 16 -8.70 -6.72 -10.76
N GLY A 17 -7.63 -6.32 -10.10
CA GLY A 17 -6.51 -7.19 -9.78
C GLY A 17 -6.75 -7.82 -8.42
N ASP A 18 -6.92 -9.13 -8.39
CA ASP A 18 -6.68 -9.98 -7.22
C ASP A 18 -5.44 -9.54 -6.42
N ILE A 19 -4.40 -9.12 -7.14
CA ILE A 19 -3.16 -8.53 -6.61
C ILE A 19 -3.41 -7.25 -5.80
N GLN A 20 -4.22 -6.31 -6.31
CA GLN A 20 -4.53 -5.05 -5.62
C GLN A 20 -5.22 -5.34 -4.27
N ARG A 21 -6.18 -6.28 -4.26
CA ARG A 21 -6.89 -6.69 -3.04
C ARG A 21 -5.91 -7.32 -2.04
N ARG A 22 -5.02 -8.21 -2.50
CA ARG A 22 -4.04 -8.90 -1.64
C ARG A 22 -3.08 -7.92 -0.98
N TYR A 23 -2.54 -6.96 -1.72
CA TYR A 23 -1.66 -5.92 -1.15
C TYR A 23 -2.40 -4.95 -0.23
N LEU A 24 -3.63 -4.55 -0.59
CA LEU A 24 -4.44 -3.69 0.26
C LEU A 24 -4.72 -4.37 1.60
N PHE A 25 -5.09 -5.66 1.61
CA PHE A 25 -5.28 -6.42 2.84
C PHE A 25 -4.00 -6.54 3.66
N MET A 26 -2.85 -6.79 3.03
CA MET A 26 -1.55 -6.84 3.73
C MET A 26 -1.23 -5.51 4.43
N ILE A 27 -1.45 -4.37 3.76
CA ILE A 27 -1.19 -3.04 4.34
C ILE A 27 -2.18 -2.74 5.46
N ILE A 28 -3.47 -3.07 5.28
CA ILE A 28 -4.49 -2.87 6.31
C ILE A 28 -4.16 -3.72 7.55
N ILE A 29 -3.80 -4.99 7.38
CA ILE A 29 -3.40 -5.88 8.48
C ILE A 29 -2.14 -5.34 9.16
N SER A 30 -1.12 -4.92 8.39
CA SER A 30 0.11 -4.36 8.96
C SER A 30 -0.12 -3.04 9.69
N ALA A 31 -1.23 -2.35 9.43
CA ALA A 31 -1.62 -1.14 10.14
C ALA A 31 -2.45 -1.43 11.39
N ILE A 32 -3.41 -2.36 11.28
CA ILE A 32 -4.33 -2.73 12.36
C ILE A 32 -3.57 -3.45 13.48
N VAL A 33 -2.69 -4.41 13.16
CA VAL A 33 -2.04 -5.24 14.18
C VAL A 33 -1.18 -4.41 15.15
N PRO A 34 -0.28 -3.51 14.69
CA PRO A 34 0.48 -2.65 15.59
C PRO A 34 -0.41 -1.65 16.33
N ALA A 35 -1.44 -1.11 15.69
CA ALA A 35 -2.36 -0.18 16.33
C ALA A 35 -3.14 -0.83 17.48
N PHE A 36 -3.63 -2.06 17.28
CA PHE A 36 -4.26 -2.85 18.34
C PHE A 36 -3.28 -3.23 19.44
N LEU A 37 -2.05 -3.60 19.10
CA LEU A 37 -1.01 -3.91 20.08
C LEU A 37 -0.72 -2.69 20.97
N VAL A 38 -0.51 -1.52 20.36
CA VAL A 38 -0.26 -0.26 21.08
C VAL A 38 -1.46 0.09 21.95
N ALA A 39 -2.68 0.01 21.43
CA ALA A 39 -3.90 0.26 22.21
C ALA A 39 -4.04 -0.71 23.40
N ALA A 40 -3.75 -2.00 23.21
CA ALA A 40 -3.80 -3.01 24.26
C ALA A 40 -2.74 -2.78 25.35
N CYS A 41 -1.49 -2.45 24.96
CA CYS A 41 -0.44 -2.10 25.90
C CYS A 41 -0.82 -0.88 26.75
N LEU A 42 -1.36 0.16 26.11
CA LEU A 42 -1.76 1.38 26.80
C LEU A 42 -2.96 1.16 27.71
N TYR A 43 -3.94 0.36 27.29
CA TYR A 43 -5.06 -0.05 28.13
C TYR A 43 -4.57 -0.84 29.35
N TYR A 44 -3.65 -1.79 29.17
CA TYR A 44 -3.09 -2.57 30.28
C TYR A 44 -2.36 -1.67 31.28
N LEU A 45 -1.52 -0.76 30.81
CA LEU A 45 -0.83 0.22 31.65
C LEU A 45 -1.83 1.13 32.39
N MET A 46 -2.88 1.61 31.73
CA MET A 46 -3.93 2.39 32.38
C MET A 46 -4.65 1.59 33.47
N ALA A 47 -4.99 0.33 33.18
CA ALA A 47 -5.65 -0.55 34.14
C ALA A 47 -4.76 -0.87 35.34
N GLU A 48 -3.46 -1.08 35.13
CA GLU A 48 -2.48 -1.29 36.21
C GLU A 48 -2.32 -0.04 37.09
N MET A 49 -2.24 1.14 36.48
CA MET A 49 -2.18 2.42 37.21
C MET A 49 -3.46 2.65 38.02
N MET A 50 -4.63 2.29 37.50
CA MET A 50 -5.90 2.37 38.22
C MET A 50 -6.04 1.31 39.32
N ALA A 51 -5.49 0.11 39.12
CA ALA A 51 -5.50 -0.94 40.14
C ALA A 51 -4.59 -0.62 41.33
N GLN A 52 -3.48 0.09 41.10
CA GLN A 52 -2.59 0.56 42.15
C GLN A 52 -3.13 1.75 42.95
N GLU A 53 -4.30 2.30 42.60
CA GLU A 53 -4.95 3.40 43.34
C GLU A 53 -5.36 3.03 44.76
N LEU A 54 -5.41 1.74 45.10
CA LEU A 54 -5.59 1.30 46.48
C LEU A 54 -4.38 1.62 47.39
N ALA A 55 -3.24 2.02 46.82
CA ALA A 55 -1.97 2.24 47.54
C ALA A 55 -1.45 3.69 47.52
N PHE A 56 -2.09 4.61 46.78
CA PHE A 56 -1.65 6.02 46.69
C PHE A 56 -2.44 6.95 47.63
N PRO A 57 -1.80 7.96 48.26
CA PRO A 57 -2.51 9.01 48.99
C PRO A 57 -3.44 9.84 48.08
N ASP A 58 -4.63 10.21 48.57
CA ASP A 58 -5.68 10.96 47.84
C ASP A 58 -5.17 12.20 47.07
N ALA A 59 -4.11 12.84 47.58
CA ALA A 59 -3.50 14.02 46.96
C ALA A 59 -2.83 13.73 45.60
N ILE A 60 -2.26 12.53 45.40
CA ILE A 60 -1.63 12.14 44.13
C ILE A 60 -2.71 11.75 43.12
N TYR A 61 -3.77 11.10 43.60
CA TYR A 61 -4.89 10.64 42.80
C TYR A 61 -5.63 11.78 42.09
N ALA A 62 -5.88 12.89 42.80
CA ALA A 62 -6.55 14.06 42.27
C ALA A 62 -5.85 14.68 41.04
N HIS A 63 -4.52 14.54 40.95
CA HIS A 63 -3.73 15.04 39.83
C HIS A 63 -3.56 13.99 38.70
N LEU A 64 -3.62 12.70 39.00
CA LEU A 64 -3.41 11.61 38.03
C LEU A 64 -4.65 11.35 37.16
N VAL A 65 -5.85 11.32 37.74
CA VAL A 65 -7.12 11.07 37.02
C VAL A 65 -7.33 12.01 35.83
N PRO A 66 -7.19 13.35 35.95
CA PRO A 66 -7.38 14.23 34.81
C PRO A 66 -6.33 14.02 33.71
N VAL A 67 -5.09 13.64 34.07
CA VAL A 67 -4.04 13.32 33.10
C VAL A 67 -4.39 12.04 32.33
N LEU A 68 -4.82 10.98 33.03
CA LEU A 68 -5.26 9.73 32.40
C LEU A 68 -6.48 9.95 31.48
N LYS A 69 -7.47 10.73 31.92
CA LYS A 69 -8.62 11.10 31.08
C LYS A 69 -8.19 11.87 29.84
N LYS A 70 -7.25 12.81 29.97
CA LYS A 70 -6.72 13.58 28.83
C LYS A 70 -5.98 12.69 27.84
N ILE A 71 -5.15 11.75 28.32
CA ILE A 71 -4.47 10.75 27.47
C ILE A 71 -5.52 9.89 26.76
N GLY A 72 -6.53 9.39 27.48
CA GLY A 72 -7.63 8.61 26.90
C GLY A 72 -8.37 9.38 25.80
N TYR A 73 -8.64 10.67 26.00
CA TYR A 73 -9.28 11.52 25.00
C TYR A 73 -8.41 11.74 23.75
N ILE A 74 -7.11 11.97 23.95
CA ILE A 74 -6.13 12.10 22.86
C ILE A 74 -6.06 10.79 22.07
N MET A 75 -6.09 9.63 22.73
CA MET A 75 -6.10 8.33 22.05
C MET A 75 -7.40 8.07 21.30
N LEU A 76 -8.54 8.39 21.92
CA LEU A 76 -9.87 8.21 21.32
C LEU A 76 -10.00 8.99 20.00
N ILE A 77 -9.41 10.18 19.91
CA ILE A 77 -9.44 11.03 18.70
C ILE A 77 -8.25 10.71 17.78
N GLY A 78 -7.06 10.55 18.33
CA GLY A 78 -5.82 10.38 17.57
C GLY A 78 -5.75 9.04 16.84
N LEU A 79 -6.23 7.96 17.47
CA LEU A 79 -6.16 6.62 16.88
C LEU A 79 -6.99 6.51 15.59
N PRO A 80 -8.26 6.98 15.53
CA PRO A 80 -9.01 7.05 14.27
C PRO A 80 -8.31 7.88 13.19
N ILE A 81 -7.72 9.03 13.54
CA ILE A 81 -7.02 9.88 12.56
C ILE A 81 -5.83 9.14 11.93
N VAL A 82 -5.03 8.47 12.75
CA VAL A 82 -3.91 7.65 12.28
C VAL A 82 -4.41 6.50 11.40
N PHE A 83 -5.49 5.83 11.80
CA PHE A 83 -6.12 4.78 10.99
C PHE A 83 -6.57 5.27 9.61
N VAL A 84 -7.27 6.41 9.58
CA VAL A 84 -7.72 7.04 8.34
C VAL A 84 -6.51 7.38 7.45
N PHE A 85 -5.48 7.97 8.02
CA PHE A 85 -4.26 8.32 7.28
C PHE A 85 -3.58 7.09 6.68
N ILE A 86 -3.39 6.02 7.46
CA ILE A 86 -2.77 4.78 6.98
C ILE A 86 -3.64 4.12 5.92
N PHE A 87 -4.97 4.11 6.09
CA PHE A 87 -5.89 3.56 5.09
C PHE A 87 -5.74 4.27 3.74
N PHE A 88 -5.80 5.61 3.72
CA PHE A 88 -5.62 6.39 2.49
C PHE A 88 -4.23 6.18 1.86
N TRP A 89 -3.18 6.16 2.67
CA TRP A 89 -1.82 5.86 2.20
C TRP A 89 -1.70 4.46 1.61
N GLY A 90 -2.30 3.46 2.25
CA GLY A 90 -2.31 2.08 1.77
C GLY A 90 -3.01 1.92 0.43
N VAL A 91 -4.14 2.62 0.25
CA VAL A 91 -4.84 2.67 -1.04
C VAL A 91 -3.97 3.29 -2.13
N ILE A 92 -3.32 4.43 -1.85
CA ILE A 92 -2.44 5.10 -2.83
C ILE A 92 -1.28 4.20 -3.23
N ILE A 93 -0.63 3.56 -2.26
CA ILE A 93 0.48 2.63 -2.49
C ILE A 93 0.02 1.44 -3.31
N SER A 94 -1.10 0.80 -2.93
CA SER A 94 -1.65 -0.35 -3.64
C SER A 94 -1.94 -0.02 -5.12
N HIS A 95 -2.53 1.14 -5.40
CA HIS A 95 -2.76 1.60 -6.77
C HIS A 95 -1.46 1.83 -7.56
N ARG A 96 -0.41 2.35 -6.89
CA ARG A 96 0.87 2.60 -7.53
C ARG A 96 1.58 1.32 -7.97
N PHE A 97 1.42 0.23 -7.22
CA PHE A 97 2.04 -1.07 -7.54
C PHE A 97 1.19 -1.94 -8.48
N ALA A 98 -0.13 -1.96 -8.31
CA ALA A 98 -1.01 -2.80 -9.13
C ALA A 98 -0.95 -2.45 -10.63
N GLY A 99 -0.81 -1.16 -10.96
CA GLY A 99 -0.71 -0.68 -12.34
C GLY A 99 0.47 -1.24 -13.14
N PRO A 100 1.73 -1.06 -12.71
CA PRO A 100 2.88 -1.60 -13.42
C PRO A 100 2.91 -3.12 -13.45
N ILE A 101 2.49 -3.81 -12.38
CA ILE A 101 2.43 -5.28 -12.34
C ILE A 101 1.45 -5.81 -13.39
N HIS A 102 0.24 -5.27 -13.45
CA HIS A 102 -0.76 -5.71 -14.41
C HIS A 102 -0.30 -5.52 -15.87
N ARG A 103 0.35 -4.39 -16.15
CA ARG A 103 0.93 -4.15 -17.48
C ARG A 103 2.03 -5.16 -17.81
N LEU A 104 2.87 -5.52 -16.84
CA LEU A 104 3.91 -6.52 -17.04
C LEU A 104 3.29 -7.88 -17.37
N GLU A 105 2.23 -8.30 -16.69
CA GLU A 105 1.51 -9.53 -17.00
C GLU A 105 0.93 -9.53 -18.42
N GLU A 106 0.31 -8.43 -18.86
CA GLU A 106 -0.19 -8.28 -20.22
C GLU A 106 0.94 -8.38 -21.26
N ASP A 107 2.07 -7.72 -21.02
CA ASP A 107 3.21 -7.77 -21.92
C ASP A 107 3.81 -9.19 -21.98
N LEU A 108 4.02 -9.85 -20.84
CA LEU A 108 4.51 -11.22 -20.79
C LEU A 108 3.54 -12.22 -21.45
N THR A 109 2.23 -12.00 -21.34
CA THR A 109 1.24 -12.84 -22.01
C THR A 109 1.37 -12.78 -23.54
N LYS A 110 1.67 -11.60 -24.11
CA LYS A 110 1.93 -11.46 -25.56
C LYS A 110 3.22 -12.17 -25.98
N VAL A 111 4.27 -12.08 -25.15
CA VAL A 111 5.53 -12.82 -25.36
C VAL A 111 5.28 -14.32 -25.39
N LEU A 112 4.51 -14.84 -24.43
CA LEU A 112 4.11 -16.26 -24.38
C LEU A 112 3.26 -16.65 -25.61
N GLY A 113 2.49 -15.72 -26.16
CA GLY A 113 1.77 -15.87 -27.43
C GLY A 113 2.67 -15.85 -28.68
N GLY A 114 3.99 -15.68 -28.52
CA GLY A 114 4.97 -15.71 -29.60
C GLY A 114 5.31 -14.35 -30.21
N ASP A 115 4.71 -13.25 -29.71
CA ASP A 115 5.05 -11.90 -30.15
C ASP A 115 6.28 -11.38 -29.40
N LEU A 116 7.45 -11.64 -29.99
CA LEU A 116 8.75 -11.15 -29.50
C LEU A 116 9.07 -9.72 -29.95
N SER A 117 8.20 -9.09 -30.74
CA SER A 117 8.42 -7.73 -31.25
C SER A 117 8.08 -6.64 -30.21
N ILE A 118 7.38 -7.03 -29.14
CA ILE A 118 6.97 -6.09 -28.11
C ILE A 118 8.17 -5.54 -27.33
N ARG A 119 7.99 -4.33 -26.80
CA ARG A 119 8.94 -3.69 -25.89
C ARG A 119 8.29 -3.35 -24.57
N VAL A 120 8.72 -4.02 -23.51
CA VAL A 120 8.27 -3.77 -22.14
C VAL A 120 8.74 -2.38 -21.73
N LYS A 121 7.81 -1.54 -21.23
CA LYS A 121 8.14 -0.19 -20.75
C LYS A 121 7.22 0.23 -19.59
N PHE A 122 7.85 0.58 -18.47
CA PHE A 122 7.17 1.14 -17.31
C PHE A 122 7.08 2.67 -17.38
N ARG A 123 6.22 3.29 -16.56
CA ARG A 123 6.15 4.75 -16.46
C ARG A 123 7.34 5.25 -15.64
N LYS A 124 7.82 6.48 -15.90
CA LYS A 124 8.92 7.12 -15.15
C LYS A 124 8.74 7.08 -13.63
N ARG A 125 7.50 7.11 -13.14
CA ARG A 125 7.19 7.10 -11.70
C ARG A 125 7.31 5.72 -11.04
N ASP A 126 7.40 4.65 -11.82
CA ASP A 126 7.44 3.28 -11.31
C ASP A 126 8.87 2.85 -10.95
N ARG A 127 9.91 3.57 -11.45
CA ARG A 127 11.35 3.29 -11.25
C ARG A 127 11.78 1.84 -11.58
N LEU A 128 11.07 1.17 -12.49
CA LEU A 128 11.35 -0.19 -12.93
C LEU A 128 12.13 -0.24 -14.26
N ASP A 129 12.85 0.84 -14.59
CA ASP A 129 13.53 0.99 -15.88
C ASP A 129 14.55 -0.14 -16.12
N ASN A 130 15.30 -0.53 -15.08
CA ASN A 130 16.24 -1.65 -15.14
C ASN A 130 15.55 -2.97 -15.51
N LEU A 131 14.37 -3.25 -14.93
CA LEU A 131 13.60 -4.45 -15.22
C LEU A 131 13.12 -4.46 -16.68
N SER A 132 12.61 -3.33 -17.17
CA SER A 132 12.21 -3.24 -18.59
C SER A 132 13.39 -3.43 -19.54
N GLN A 133 14.57 -2.89 -19.21
CA GLN A 133 15.76 -3.08 -20.03
C GLN A 133 16.19 -4.54 -20.08
N LEU A 134 16.19 -5.23 -18.93
CA LEU A 134 16.57 -6.64 -18.84
C LEU A 134 15.59 -7.53 -19.60
N LEU A 135 14.28 -7.27 -19.49
CA LEU A 135 13.25 -7.98 -20.24
C LEU A 135 13.40 -7.78 -21.75
N ASN A 136 13.62 -6.55 -22.20
CA ASN A 136 13.80 -6.29 -23.63
C ASN A 136 15.06 -6.95 -24.20
N LYS A 137 16.16 -7.00 -23.43
CA LYS A 137 17.36 -7.77 -23.81
C LYS A 137 17.07 -9.26 -23.93
N LEU A 138 16.32 -9.83 -22.98
CA LEU A 138 15.90 -11.22 -23.04
C LEU A 138 15.10 -11.49 -24.33
N LEU A 139 14.12 -10.64 -24.66
CA LEU A 139 13.32 -10.77 -25.88
C LEU A 139 14.18 -10.71 -27.14
N ASP A 140 15.20 -9.86 -27.17
CA ASP A 140 16.13 -9.76 -28.30
C ASP A 140 16.95 -11.04 -28.49
N GLU A 141 17.43 -11.65 -27.42
CA GLU A 141 18.16 -12.92 -27.51
C GLU A 141 17.26 -14.07 -27.97
N PHE A 142 16.02 -14.15 -27.46
CA PHE A 142 15.04 -15.15 -27.93
C PHE A 142 14.69 -14.95 -29.41
N ALA A 143 14.53 -13.70 -29.86
CA ALA A 143 14.23 -13.39 -31.26
C ALA A 143 15.39 -13.74 -32.21
N ARG A 144 16.65 -13.61 -31.74
CA ARG A 144 17.84 -14.03 -32.50
C ARG A 144 17.97 -15.54 -32.57
N GLY A 145 17.78 -16.24 -31.45
CA GLY A 145 17.86 -17.71 -31.41
C GLY A 145 16.86 -18.39 -32.34
N LYS A 146 15.65 -17.83 -32.49
CA LYS A 146 14.61 -18.35 -33.39
C LYS A 146 14.87 -18.10 -34.89
N LYS A 147 15.80 -17.19 -35.24
CA LYS A 147 16.19 -16.91 -36.65
C LYS A 147 17.40 -17.73 -37.13
N GLY A 148 18.11 -18.38 -36.21
CA GLY A 148 19.35 -19.11 -36.49
C GLY A 148 19.23 -20.63 -36.47
N GLY A 149 18.04 -21.19 -36.28
CA GLY A 149 17.72 -22.62 -36.39
C GLY A 149 16.52 -22.83 -37.28
#